data_AF-A0A8B5WJ15-F1
#
_entry.id   AF-A0A8B5WJ15-F1
#
_cell.length_a   1.000
_cell.length_b   1.000
_cell.length_c   1.000
_cell.angle_alpha   90.00
_cell.angle_beta   90.00
_cell.angle_gamma   90.00
#
_symmetry.space_group_name_H-M   'P 1'
#
loop_
_entity.id
_entity.type
_entity.pdbx_description
1 polymer ?
#
loop_
_entity_poly.entity_id
_entity_poly.type
_entity_poly.pdbx_seq_one_letter_code
_entity_poly.pdbx_strand_id
1 'polypeptide(L)'
;MTLSDLKISTDAPDLRQRAILAGILAAIVFGLIGCAADGPPRAPDLDDPFLSAHEIEVLQWRQRRHDRLSEPHGWLSLVGLEFLADGEYLVGTAPDNDIVVASGPSRWGTLQVVGREAWFVTAAGAAVRVDGRIVEEVELQPAGDDGAATLVEAGSVQMHLLSRGDGLALRVRDSAAPTLTRFAGLDYFPIDSSWRIEARWTEHTEARHLLIANVLGELINEPNPGLAEFERDGRTFGLEAVDAGDQLFFIFADRTSGRETYGLGRFLYADKPAPGATTVILDFNIAYNPPCAFTEFTTCPLPPPENRLDMRVEAGELTPGF
;
A
#
# COMPACT_ATOMS: atom_id res chain seq x y z
N MET A 1 -68.48 -12.20 -48.54
CA MET A 1 -68.51 -12.97 -49.80
C MET A 1 -69.10 -12.06 -50.85
N THR A 2 -68.47 -11.66 -51.94
CA THR A 2 -67.25 -12.03 -52.69
C THR A 2 -67.15 -10.96 -53.77
N LEU A 3 -65.95 -10.56 -54.20
CA LEU A 3 -65.61 -9.79 -55.42
C LEU A 3 -64.12 -9.44 -55.24
N SER A 4 -63.19 -9.87 -56.11
CA SER A 4 -62.82 -9.30 -57.43
C SER A 4 -61.42 -8.70 -57.36
N ASP A 5 -60.54 -9.09 -58.31
CA ASP A 5 -59.53 -8.25 -59.00
C ASP A 5 -58.45 -7.51 -58.16
N LEU A 6 -57.21 -7.23 -58.58
CA LEU A 6 -56.45 -7.28 -59.82
C LEU A 6 -54.95 -7.00 -59.50
N LYS A 7 -54.04 -7.60 -60.28
CA LYS A 7 -52.78 -7.06 -60.85
C LYS A 7 -51.79 -6.17 -60.06
N ILE A 8 -50.55 -6.67 -60.01
CA ILE A 8 -49.30 -6.14 -60.63
C ILE A 8 -49.23 -4.62 -60.88
N SER A 9 -48.19 -3.94 -60.36
CA SER A 9 -47.15 -3.27 -61.18
C SER A 9 -46.11 -2.53 -60.32
N THR A 10 -44.89 -2.57 -60.83
CA THR A 10 -43.69 -1.77 -60.55
C THR A 10 -43.94 -0.26 -60.57
N ASP A 11 -43.15 0.50 -59.80
CA ASP A 11 -42.31 1.58 -60.35
C ASP A 11 -41.43 2.24 -59.27
N ALA A 12 -40.16 2.45 -59.63
CA ALA A 12 -39.28 3.43 -59.02
C ALA A 12 -39.39 4.75 -59.81
N PRO A 13 -39.25 5.91 -59.15
CA PRO A 13 -38.57 7.05 -59.75
C PRO A 13 -37.53 7.59 -58.76
N ASP A 14 -36.25 7.63 -59.13
CA ASP A 14 -35.58 8.65 -59.93
C ASP A 14 -35.33 9.97 -59.17
N LEU A 15 -34.05 10.33 -59.19
CA LEU A 15 -33.43 11.50 -58.62
C LEU A 15 -33.93 12.77 -59.32
N ARG A 16 -34.30 13.81 -58.55
CA ARG A 16 -33.89 15.22 -58.76
C ARG A 16 -34.62 16.18 -57.81
N GLN A 17 -33.90 17.24 -57.43
CA GLN A 17 -34.29 18.45 -56.67
C GLN A 17 -34.21 18.28 -55.14
N ARG A 18 -33.35 18.96 -54.36
CA ARG A 18 -32.64 20.25 -54.48
C ARG A 18 -31.37 20.15 -53.61
N ALA A 19 -30.12 20.32 -54.06
CA ALA A 19 -29.39 21.60 -54.24
C ALA A 19 -29.79 22.63 -53.14
N ILE A 20 -28.93 23.10 -52.23
CA ILE A 20 -27.76 23.99 -52.45
C ILE A 20 -27.12 24.33 -51.07
N LEU A 21 -25.78 24.46 -51.03
CA LEU A 21 -24.88 25.09 -50.01
C LEU A 21 -24.69 24.34 -48.67
N ALA A 22 -23.49 24.13 -48.11
CA ALA A 22 -22.16 24.72 -48.33
C ALA A 22 -21.06 23.84 -47.71
N GLY A 23 -19.81 23.96 -48.20
CA GLY A 23 -18.61 23.73 -47.40
C GLY A 23 -17.79 22.46 -47.66
N ILE A 24 -17.18 22.35 -48.84
CA ILE A 24 -15.98 21.54 -49.05
C ILE A 24 -14.80 22.30 -48.45
N LEU A 25 -13.99 21.70 -47.56
CA LEU A 25 -12.58 21.43 -47.85
C LEU A 25 -11.91 20.62 -46.74
N ALA A 26 -11.39 19.47 -47.17
CA ALA A 26 -10.43 18.67 -46.46
C ALA A 26 -9.11 19.44 -46.27
N ALA A 27 -8.47 19.22 -45.11
CA ALA A 27 -7.02 19.25 -44.99
C ALA A 27 -6.61 18.28 -43.88
N ILE A 28 -6.29 17.06 -44.29
CA ILE A 28 -5.43 16.15 -43.55
C ILE A 28 -4.06 16.84 -43.46
N VAL A 29 -3.65 17.19 -42.24
CA VAL A 29 -2.24 17.44 -41.92
C VAL A 29 -1.88 16.56 -40.72
N PHE A 30 -1.01 15.61 -41.02
CA PHE A 30 -0.22 14.80 -40.11
C PHE A 30 0.71 15.69 -39.27
N GLY A 31 0.90 15.33 -38.00
CA GLY A 31 1.93 15.88 -37.10
C GLY A 31 1.37 16.97 -36.18
N LEU A 32 1.40 16.84 -34.86
CA LEU A 32 2.51 16.34 -34.05
C LEU A 32 2.04 15.31 -33.03
N ILE A 33 2.69 14.14 -33.11
CA ILE A 33 3.00 13.30 -31.97
C ILE A 33 3.65 14.21 -30.93
N GLY A 34 2.87 14.63 -29.92
CA GLY A 34 3.43 15.10 -28.68
C GLY A 34 4.18 13.92 -28.10
N CYS A 35 5.51 14.02 -28.07
CA CYS A 35 6.38 13.00 -27.52
C CYS A 35 5.79 12.49 -26.21
N ALA A 36 5.46 11.21 -26.16
CA ALA A 36 5.51 10.50 -24.91
C ALA A 36 6.89 10.80 -24.35
N ALA A 37 6.95 11.60 -23.30
CA ALA A 37 8.14 11.67 -22.48
C ALA A 37 8.24 10.28 -21.85
N ASP A 38 8.91 9.35 -22.52
CA ASP A 38 9.36 8.07 -21.99
C ASP A 38 10.46 8.35 -20.96
N GLY A 39 10.07 9.06 -19.90
CA GLY A 39 10.85 9.32 -18.72
C GLY A 39 9.91 9.15 -17.52
N PRO A 40 10.42 8.73 -16.36
CA PRO A 40 9.62 8.72 -15.15
C PRO A 40 8.98 10.10 -14.95
N PRO A 41 7.73 10.18 -14.45
CA PRO A 41 7.07 11.45 -14.22
C PRO A 41 8.02 12.38 -13.46
N ARG A 42 8.27 13.56 -14.03
CA ARG A 42 9.19 14.53 -13.44
C ARG A 42 8.69 14.84 -12.04
N ALA A 43 9.57 14.71 -11.04
CA ALA A 43 9.25 15.10 -9.67
C ALA A 43 8.67 16.54 -9.70
N PRO A 44 7.58 16.80 -8.97
CA PRO A 44 6.91 18.09 -9.01
C PRO A 44 7.87 19.20 -8.54
N ASP A 45 7.82 20.34 -9.22
CA ASP A 45 8.60 21.52 -8.86
C ASP A 45 7.98 22.16 -7.61
N LEU A 46 8.57 21.91 -6.44
CA LEU A 46 8.05 22.43 -5.17
C LEU A 46 8.22 23.95 -5.05
N ASP A 47 9.03 24.57 -5.91
CA ASP A 47 9.21 26.02 -5.98
C ASP A 47 8.22 26.69 -6.95
N ASP A 48 7.26 25.93 -7.51
CA ASP A 48 6.20 26.48 -8.35
C ASP A 48 5.37 27.50 -7.54
N PRO A 49 5.39 28.80 -7.93
CA PRO A 49 4.71 29.86 -7.19
C PRO A 49 3.19 29.73 -7.20
N PHE A 50 2.62 28.82 -8.00
CA PHE A 50 1.18 28.57 -8.07
C PHE A 50 0.71 27.48 -7.08
N LEU A 51 1.62 26.76 -6.41
CA LEU A 51 1.24 25.78 -5.40
C LEU A 51 0.86 26.45 -4.08
N SER A 52 -0.23 25.99 -3.48
CA SER A 52 -0.59 26.32 -2.10
C SER A 52 0.33 25.63 -1.10
N ALA A 53 0.39 26.15 0.13
CA ALA A 53 1.15 25.52 1.21
C ALA A 53 0.72 24.07 1.46
N HIS A 54 -0.59 23.78 1.38
CA HIS A 54 -1.13 22.42 1.54
C HIS A 54 -0.66 21.49 0.40
N GLU A 55 -0.68 21.96 -0.85
CA GLU A 55 -0.16 21.16 -1.96
C GLU A 55 1.32 20.84 -1.79
N ILE A 56 2.14 21.82 -1.36
CA ILE A 56 3.56 21.60 -1.06
C ILE A 56 3.72 20.53 0.04
N GLU A 57 2.96 20.61 1.12
CA GLU A 57 2.99 19.63 2.22
C GLU A 57 2.66 18.21 1.72
N VAL A 58 1.60 18.07 0.92
CA VAL A 58 1.19 16.79 0.34
C VAL A 58 2.25 16.24 -0.62
N LEU A 59 2.81 17.08 -1.49
CA LEU A 59 3.85 16.67 -2.44
C LEU A 59 5.13 16.22 -1.73
N GLN A 60 5.54 16.94 -0.68
CA GLN A 60 6.66 16.52 0.17
C GLN A 60 6.37 15.20 0.89
N TRP A 61 5.13 15.00 1.37
CA TRP A 61 4.71 13.73 1.96
C TRP A 61 4.80 12.59 0.92
N ARG A 62 4.33 12.81 -0.32
CA ARG A 62 4.40 11.82 -1.41
C ARG A 62 5.85 11.46 -1.75
N GLN A 63 6.76 12.44 -1.75
CA GLN A 63 8.18 12.18 -1.95
C GLN A 63 8.78 11.33 -0.82
N ARG A 64 8.53 11.68 0.45
CA ARG A 64 8.98 10.87 1.60
C ARG A 64 8.41 9.45 1.56
N ARG A 65 7.16 9.30 1.10
CA ARG A 65 6.53 8.00 0.90
C ARG A 65 7.23 7.17 -0.17
N HIS A 66 7.53 7.78 -1.32
CA HIS A 66 8.30 7.15 -2.39
C HIS A 66 9.70 6.72 -1.93
N ASP A 67 10.44 7.61 -1.28
CA ASP A 67 11.81 7.36 -0.84
C ASP A 67 11.86 6.18 0.14
N ARG A 68 10.95 6.15 1.12
CA ARG A 68 10.83 5.05 2.09
C ARG A 68 10.45 3.72 1.46
N LEU A 69 9.62 3.71 0.41
CA LEU A 69 9.31 2.49 -0.33
C LEU A 69 10.51 1.99 -1.15
N SER A 70 11.37 2.90 -1.58
CA SER A 70 12.57 2.62 -2.37
C SER A 70 13.79 2.22 -1.53
N GLU A 71 13.66 2.21 -0.19
CA GLU A 71 14.75 1.78 0.70
C GLU A 71 15.13 0.30 0.43
N PRO A 72 16.43 -0.04 0.38
CA PRO A 72 16.91 -1.38 0.00
C PRO A 72 16.30 -2.53 0.79
N HIS A 73 15.95 -2.30 2.05
CA HIS A 73 15.37 -3.29 2.95
C HIS A 73 14.00 -2.84 3.52
N GLY A 74 13.31 -1.95 2.78
CA GLY A 74 11.96 -1.47 3.09
C GLY A 74 10.85 -2.48 2.73
N TRP A 75 9.59 -2.04 2.72
CA TRP A 75 8.44 -2.94 2.47
C TRP A 75 8.50 -3.67 1.13
N LEU A 76 8.98 -3.02 0.07
CA LEU A 76 9.08 -3.62 -1.27
C LEU A 76 10.18 -4.69 -1.39
N SER A 77 11.09 -4.77 -0.41
CA SER A 77 12.14 -5.79 -0.36
C SER A 77 11.66 -7.14 0.19
N LEU A 78 10.43 -7.23 0.74
CA LEU A 78 9.97 -8.47 1.37
C LEU A 78 9.76 -9.58 0.35
N VAL A 79 10.43 -10.72 0.58
CA VAL A 79 10.38 -11.90 -0.28
C VAL A 79 10.06 -13.19 0.48
N GLY A 80 9.90 -13.13 1.80
CA GLY A 80 9.54 -14.31 2.59
C GLY A 80 9.05 -13.99 4.00
N LEU A 81 8.15 -14.83 4.49
CA LEU A 81 7.69 -14.89 5.87
C LEU A 81 7.42 -16.36 6.23
N GLU A 82 8.38 -16.99 6.92
CA GLU A 82 8.32 -18.41 7.27
C GLU A 82 7.93 -18.57 8.75
N PHE A 83 6.84 -19.29 9.05
CA PHE A 83 6.49 -19.62 10.43
C PHE A 83 7.29 -20.85 10.88
N LEU A 84 8.00 -20.73 12.00
CA LEU A 84 8.98 -21.72 12.44
C LEU A 84 8.40 -22.61 13.55
N ALA A 85 8.58 -23.92 13.40
CA ALA A 85 8.43 -24.89 14.47
C ALA A 85 9.79 -25.21 15.12
N ASP A 86 9.78 -25.88 16.28
CA ASP A 86 11.00 -26.42 16.90
C ASP A 86 11.76 -27.32 15.92
N GLY A 87 13.06 -27.09 15.77
CA GLY A 87 13.88 -27.85 14.83
C GLY A 87 15.12 -27.11 14.35
N GLU A 88 15.77 -27.71 13.36
CA GLU A 88 16.94 -27.14 12.68
C GLU A 88 16.60 -26.92 11.21
N TYR A 89 16.97 -25.76 10.69
CA TYR A 89 16.70 -25.34 9.31
C TYR A 89 18.02 -24.93 8.65
N LEU A 90 18.38 -25.61 7.57
CA LEU A 90 19.50 -25.23 6.75
C LEU A 90 19.11 -24.03 5.87
N VAL A 91 19.95 -23.00 5.84
CA VAL A 91 19.68 -21.76 5.10
C VAL A 91 20.74 -21.50 4.04
N GLY A 92 20.33 -21.07 2.84
CA GLY A 92 21.24 -20.62 1.79
C GLY A 92 20.65 -20.69 0.38
N THR A 93 21.49 -20.53 -0.65
CA THR A 93 21.03 -20.50 -2.06
C THR A 93 20.87 -21.88 -2.71
N ALA A 94 21.43 -22.94 -2.11
CA ALA A 94 21.29 -24.29 -2.65
C ALA A 94 19.84 -24.82 -2.48
N PRO A 95 19.32 -25.59 -3.46
CA PRO A 95 17.91 -26.00 -3.49
C PRO A 95 17.52 -27.08 -2.46
N ASP A 96 18.50 -27.68 -1.80
CA ASP A 96 18.34 -28.66 -0.73
C ASP A 96 18.48 -28.04 0.68
N ASN A 97 18.44 -26.71 0.78
CA ASN A 97 18.21 -26.01 2.05
C ASN A 97 16.72 -26.09 2.42
N ASP A 98 16.42 -26.09 3.72
CA ASP A 98 15.05 -25.96 4.22
C ASP A 98 14.50 -24.56 3.94
N ILE A 99 15.36 -23.53 4.08
CA ILE A 99 15.03 -22.13 3.76
C ILE A 99 15.95 -21.67 2.62
N VAL A 100 15.37 -21.60 1.42
CA VAL A 100 16.11 -21.20 0.21
C VAL A 100 16.01 -19.68 0.02
N VAL A 101 17.16 -19.02 -0.05
CA VAL A 101 17.26 -17.57 -0.29
C VAL A 101 17.87 -17.28 -1.67
N ALA A 102 17.58 -16.09 -2.21
CA ALA A 102 17.94 -15.74 -3.58
C ALA A 102 19.43 -15.37 -3.79
N SER A 103 20.16 -15.04 -2.72
CA SER A 103 21.53 -14.53 -2.80
C SER A 103 22.40 -15.01 -1.63
N GLY A 104 23.73 -14.90 -1.79
CA GLY A 104 24.72 -15.27 -0.78
C GLY A 104 25.29 -16.69 -0.97
N PRO A 105 25.98 -17.24 0.04
CA PRO A 105 26.56 -18.58 0.00
C PRO A 105 25.52 -19.68 -0.29
N SER A 106 25.96 -20.81 -0.85
CA SER A 106 25.10 -22.01 -1.02
C SER A 106 24.57 -22.54 0.31
N ARG A 107 25.40 -22.43 1.35
CA ARG A 107 25.08 -22.66 2.76
C ARG A 107 25.49 -21.44 3.56
N TRP A 108 24.51 -20.70 4.06
CA TRP A 108 24.74 -19.62 5.02
C TRP A 108 25.06 -20.21 6.39
N GLY A 109 24.28 -21.20 6.82
CA GLY A 109 24.34 -21.75 8.17
C GLY A 109 23.08 -22.53 8.52
N THR A 110 22.95 -22.84 9.81
CA THR A 110 21.80 -23.53 10.38
C THR A 110 21.09 -22.61 11.36
N LEU A 111 19.78 -22.43 11.19
CA LEU A 111 18.89 -21.81 12.16
C LEU A 111 18.33 -22.90 13.07
N GLN A 112 18.58 -22.81 14.37
CA GLN A 112 18.05 -23.71 15.38
C GLN A 112 16.95 -23.00 16.15
N VAL A 113 15.81 -23.65 16.34
CA VAL A 113 14.63 -23.09 17.01
C VAL A 113 14.18 -24.03 18.11
N VAL A 114 14.04 -23.50 19.34
CA VAL A 114 13.53 -24.22 20.50
C VAL A 114 12.58 -23.32 21.26
N GLY A 115 11.28 -23.59 21.17
CA GLY A 115 10.23 -22.76 21.75
C GLY A 115 10.23 -21.35 21.16
N ARG A 116 10.66 -20.37 21.97
CA ARG A 116 10.74 -18.95 21.58
C ARG A 116 12.17 -18.45 21.40
N GLU A 117 13.14 -19.34 21.54
CA GLU A 117 14.56 -19.04 21.44
C GLU A 117 15.08 -19.61 20.13
N ALA A 118 16.05 -18.92 19.53
CA ALA A 118 16.65 -19.36 18.28
C ALA A 118 18.10 -18.93 18.18
N TRP A 119 18.91 -19.77 17.56
CA TRP A 119 20.33 -19.53 17.32
C TRP A 119 20.65 -19.70 15.84
N PHE A 120 21.59 -18.89 15.36
CA PHE A 120 22.12 -19.03 14.01
C PHE A 120 23.59 -19.45 14.08
N VAL A 121 23.91 -20.62 13.53
CA VAL A 121 25.26 -21.16 13.41
C VAL A 121 25.74 -20.97 11.97
N THR A 122 26.71 -20.09 11.77
CA THR A 122 27.25 -19.78 10.44
C THR A 122 28.05 -20.96 9.89
N ALA A 123 27.84 -21.31 8.62
CA ALA A 123 28.62 -22.34 7.96
C ALA A 123 30.10 -21.92 7.83
N ALA A 124 31.02 -22.87 8.03
CA ALA A 124 32.45 -22.59 8.02
C ALA A 124 32.90 -21.90 6.72
N GLY A 125 33.48 -20.71 6.84
CA GLY A 125 33.96 -19.91 5.70
C GLY A 125 32.87 -19.23 4.87
N ALA A 126 31.59 -19.31 5.28
CA ALA A 126 30.52 -18.61 4.61
C ALA A 126 30.61 -17.10 4.85
N ALA A 127 30.40 -16.31 3.80
CA ALA A 127 30.40 -14.85 3.86
C ALA A 127 29.06 -14.31 4.39
N VAL A 128 28.70 -14.69 5.61
CA VAL A 128 27.49 -14.24 6.33
C VAL A 128 27.90 -13.24 7.41
N ARG A 129 27.11 -12.18 7.55
CA ARG A 129 27.28 -11.20 8.62
C ARG A 129 26.06 -11.24 9.53
N VAL A 130 26.31 -11.03 10.82
CA VAL A 130 25.32 -10.82 11.86
C VAL A 130 25.57 -9.45 12.45
N ASP A 131 24.59 -8.55 12.37
CA ASP A 131 24.72 -7.15 12.77
C ASP A 131 26.01 -6.51 12.22
N GLY A 132 26.29 -6.78 10.94
CA GLY A 132 27.48 -6.30 10.23
C GLY A 132 28.80 -7.00 10.55
N ARG A 133 28.83 -8.00 11.45
CA ARG A 133 30.05 -8.72 11.89
C ARG A 133 30.04 -10.18 11.45
N ILE A 134 31.21 -10.78 11.26
CA ILE A 134 31.31 -12.24 11.05
C ILE A 134 31.32 -12.91 12.43
N VAL A 135 30.38 -13.82 12.65
CA VAL A 135 30.24 -14.60 13.90
C VAL A 135 30.04 -16.07 13.56
N GLU A 136 30.54 -16.96 14.42
CA GLU A 136 30.36 -18.41 14.25
C GLU A 136 28.97 -18.86 14.72
N GLU A 137 28.50 -18.30 15.83
CA GLU A 137 27.21 -18.60 16.44
C GLU A 137 26.66 -17.37 17.16
N VAL A 138 25.34 -17.21 17.15
CA VAL A 138 24.65 -16.10 17.81
C VAL A 138 23.22 -16.49 18.19
N GLU A 139 22.74 -16.00 19.33
CA GLU A 139 21.32 -16.03 19.65
C GLU A 139 20.60 -14.90 18.89
N LEU A 140 19.52 -15.23 18.19
CA LEU A 140 18.76 -14.27 17.39
C LEU A 140 17.67 -13.63 18.24
N GLN A 141 17.82 -12.35 18.52
CA GLN A 141 16.76 -11.55 19.14
C GLN A 141 15.66 -11.27 18.11
N PRO A 142 14.40 -11.70 18.33
CA PRO A 142 13.29 -11.32 17.46
C PRO A 142 13.00 -9.81 17.56
N ALA A 143 12.47 -9.26 16.48
CA ALA A 143 11.92 -7.90 16.48
C ALA A 143 10.83 -7.80 17.56
N GLY A 144 10.95 -6.80 18.42
CA GLY A 144 9.98 -6.46 19.46
C GLY A 144 9.90 -4.95 19.65
N ASP A 145 9.06 -4.52 20.58
CA ASP A 145 8.73 -3.10 20.79
C ASP A 145 9.92 -2.29 21.35
N ASP A 146 10.83 -2.94 22.08
CA ASP A 146 11.90 -2.29 22.85
C ASP A 146 13.33 -2.46 22.27
N GLY A 147 13.50 -3.09 21.10
CA GLY A 147 14.84 -3.37 20.57
C GLY A 147 14.90 -3.76 19.10
N ALA A 148 16.06 -3.49 18.48
CA ALA A 148 16.34 -3.93 17.13
C ALA A 148 16.52 -5.46 17.10
N ALA A 149 15.94 -6.11 16.09
CA ALA A 149 16.16 -7.54 15.87
C ALA A 149 17.61 -7.81 15.48
N THR A 150 18.12 -8.99 15.81
CA THR A 150 19.39 -9.49 15.28
C THR A 150 19.24 -9.72 13.78
N LEU A 151 20.09 -9.06 12.98
CA LEU A 151 20.05 -9.15 11.52
C LEU A 151 21.09 -10.16 11.03
N VAL A 152 20.66 -11.15 10.26
CA VAL A 152 21.54 -12.07 9.52
C VAL A 152 21.52 -11.70 8.05
N GLU A 153 22.66 -11.43 7.44
CA GLU A 153 22.76 -10.91 6.07
C GLU A 153 23.85 -11.60 5.24
N ALA A 154 23.56 -11.83 3.96
CA ALA A 154 24.56 -12.17 2.96
C ALA A 154 24.10 -11.80 1.53
N GLY A 155 25.02 -11.26 0.73
CA GLY A 155 24.69 -10.71 -0.58
C GLY A 155 23.62 -9.61 -0.47
N SER A 156 22.53 -9.72 -1.23
CA SER A 156 21.39 -8.78 -1.19
C SER A 156 20.33 -9.11 -0.12
N VAL A 157 20.45 -10.26 0.56
CA VAL A 157 19.40 -10.77 1.45
C VAL A 157 19.69 -10.41 2.91
N GLN A 158 18.64 -10.04 3.64
CA GLN A 158 18.61 -9.88 5.09
C GLN A 158 17.48 -10.71 5.70
N MET A 159 17.73 -11.31 6.85
CA MET A 159 16.76 -12.07 7.61
C MET A 159 16.76 -11.65 9.07
N HIS A 160 15.59 -11.70 9.70
CA HIS A 160 15.43 -11.52 11.14
C HIS A 160 14.18 -12.23 11.62
N LEU A 161 14.14 -12.50 12.92
CA LEU A 161 12.99 -13.13 13.56
C LEU A 161 11.92 -12.12 13.94
N LEU A 162 10.68 -12.57 13.97
CA LEU A 162 9.50 -11.88 14.47
C LEU A 162 8.87 -12.76 15.56
N SER A 163 8.37 -12.13 16.62
CA SER A 163 7.42 -12.81 17.52
C SER A 163 6.02 -12.83 16.90
N ARG A 164 5.37 -13.99 16.87
CA ARG A 164 4.01 -14.18 16.35
C ARG A 164 3.22 -15.11 17.26
N GLY A 165 2.32 -14.54 18.06
CA GLY A 165 1.62 -15.28 19.10
C GLY A 165 2.60 -15.99 20.03
N ASP A 166 2.46 -17.32 20.11
CA ASP A 166 3.32 -18.17 20.94
C ASP A 166 4.61 -18.64 20.26
N GLY A 167 4.80 -18.35 18.96
CA GLY A 167 5.93 -18.83 18.16
C GLY A 167 6.78 -17.75 17.51
N LEU A 168 7.71 -18.20 16.66
CA LEU A 168 8.61 -17.37 15.87
C LEU A 168 8.28 -17.44 14.37
N ALA A 169 8.54 -16.35 13.67
CA ALA A 169 8.55 -16.32 12.21
C ALA A 169 9.84 -15.70 11.70
N LEU A 170 10.43 -16.24 10.63
CA LEU A 170 11.56 -15.67 9.92
C LEU A 170 11.06 -14.75 8.81
N ARG A 171 11.45 -13.48 8.86
CA ARG A 171 11.20 -12.53 7.77
C ARG A 171 12.43 -12.43 6.89
N VAL A 172 12.22 -12.52 5.58
CA VAL A 172 13.28 -12.45 4.56
C VAL A 172 13.07 -11.22 3.68
N ARG A 173 14.14 -10.47 3.49
CA ARG A 173 14.23 -9.27 2.66
C ARG A 173 15.30 -9.47 1.60
N ASP A 174 15.05 -9.01 0.39
CA ASP A 174 16.03 -8.98 -0.69
C ASP A 174 16.04 -7.60 -1.34
N SER A 175 17.18 -6.91 -1.29
CA SER A 175 17.35 -5.61 -1.95
C SER A 175 17.37 -5.70 -3.48
N ALA A 176 17.45 -6.92 -4.03
CA ALA A 176 17.30 -7.21 -5.45
C ALA A 176 15.89 -7.71 -5.82
N ALA A 177 14.91 -7.70 -4.89
CA ALA A 177 13.56 -8.16 -5.14
C ALA A 177 12.94 -7.44 -6.37
N PRO A 178 12.24 -8.16 -7.28
CA PRO A 178 11.58 -7.52 -8.43
C PRO A 178 10.58 -6.44 -8.04
N THR A 179 9.86 -6.62 -6.93
CA THR A 179 8.92 -5.65 -6.36
C THR A 179 9.58 -4.32 -5.98
N LEU A 180 10.85 -4.35 -5.57
CA LEU A 180 11.63 -3.15 -5.28
C LEU A 180 12.34 -2.61 -6.53
N THR A 181 13.07 -3.46 -7.26
CA THR A 181 13.90 -3.04 -8.39
C THR A 181 13.10 -2.57 -9.61
N ARG A 182 11.83 -2.95 -9.70
CA ARG A 182 10.89 -2.49 -10.76
C ARG A 182 9.90 -1.45 -10.26
N PHE A 183 10.02 -0.99 -9.01
CA PHE A 183 9.15 0.04 -8.47
C PHE A 183 9.34 1.35 -9.24
N ALA A 184 8.32 1.75 -9.99
CA ALA A 184 8.33 2.96 -10.81
C ALA A 184 7.69 4.18 -10.10
N GLY A 185 7.15 3.98 -8.90
CA GLY A 185 6.44 4.99 -8.13
C GLY A 185 5.01 4.58 -7.80
N LEU A 186 4.24 5.57 -7.36
CA LEU A 186 2.85 5.42 -6.95
C LEU A 186 1.97 6.39 -7.73
N ASP A 187 0.79 5.93 -8.09
CA ASP A 187 -0.26 6.79 -8.63
C ASP A 187 -1.13 7.34 -7.50
N TYR A 188 -1.65 8.54 -7.71
CA TYR A 188 -2.47 9.26 -6.73
C TYR A 188 -3.65 9.91 -7.43
N PHE A 189 -4.73 10.11 -6.68
CA PHE A 189 -5.71 11.11 -7.07
C PHE A 189 -5.07 12.52 -7.13
N PRO A 190 -5.60 13.44 -7.96
CA PRO A 190 -5.24 14.85 -7.90
C PRO A 190 -5.37 15.37 -6.46
N ILE A 191 -4.49 16.31 -6.09
CA ILE A 191 -4.60 16.96 -4.77
C ILE A 191 -5.85 17.82 -4.77
N ASP A 192 -6.69 17.62 -3.76
CA ASP A 192 -7.89 18.41 -3.56
C ASP A 192 -7.98 18.79 -2.07
N SER A 193 -7.87 20.09 -1.80
CA SER A 193 -7.90 20.63 -0.45
C SER A 193 -9.24 20.44 0.25
N SER A 194 -10.32 20.14 -0.49
CA SER A 194 -11.61 19.75 0.08
C SER A 194 -11.55 18.42 0.84
N TRP A 195 -10.52 17.60 0.60
CA TRP A 195 -10.24 16.35 1.30
C TRP A 195 -9.31 16.51 2.52
N ARG A 196 -8.93 17.75 2.87
CA ARG A 196 -8.35 18.09 4.17
C ARG A 196 -9.46 18.60 5.08
N ILE A 197 -9.99 17.68 5.88
CA ILE A 197 -11.22 17.87 6.64
C ILE A 197 -10.90 18.13 8.10
N GLU A 198 -11.47 19.19 8.66
CA GLU A 198 -11.52 19.39 10.11
C GLU A 198 -12.69 18.57 10.67
N ALA A 199 -12.38 17.47 11.35
CA ALA A 199 -13.34 16.57 11.94
C ALA A 199 -13.54 16.91 13.42
N ARG A 200 -14.79 16.84 13.90
CA ARG A 200 -15.10 16.88 15.32
C ARG A 200 -14.55 15.63 15.98
N TRP A 201 -13.78 15.83 17.04
CA TRP A 201 -13.19 14.77 17.84
C TRP A 201 -14.03 14.50 19.08
N THR A 202 -14.40 13.23 19.27
CA THR A 202 -15.03 12.73 20.50
C THR A 202 -14.11 11.70 21.13
N GLU A 203 -13.48 12.07 22.24
CA GLU A 203 -12.63 11.15 23.02
C GLU A 203 -13.48 10.06 23.68
N HIS A 204 -13.02 8.81 23.60
CA HIS A 204 -13.60 7.72 24.37
C HIS A 204 -12.97 7.70 25.76
N THR A 205 -13.71 8.16 26.76
CA THR A 205 -13.21 8.33 28.14
C THR A 205 -13.15 7.02 28.94
N GLU A 206 -13.82 5.98 28.48
CA GLU A 206 -13.67 4.61 28.99
C GLU A 206 -12.62 3.87 28.14
N ALA A 207 -11.94 2.87 28.70
CA ALA A 207 -10.98 2.03 27.99
C ALA A 207 -11.67 1.18 26.91
N ARG A 208 -12.06 1.84 25.81
CA ARG A 208 -12.68 1.24 24.65
C ARG A 208 -11.59 0.62 23.78
N HIS A 209 -11.99 -0.46 23.14
CA HIS A 209 -11.14 -1.17 22.20
C HIS A 209 -11.93 -1.39 20.91
N LEU A 210 -11.22 -1.36 19.80
CA LEU A 210 -11.74 -1.64 18.47
C LEU A 210 -11.24 -3.00 18.02
N LEU A 211 -12.16 -3.90 17.69
CA LEU A 211 -11.82 -5.25 17.25
C LEU A 211 -11.48 -5.21 15.76
N ILE A 212 -10.22 -5.42 15.44
CA ILE A 212 -9.68 -5.33 14.07
C ILE A 212 -9.22 -6.71 13.62
N ALA A 213 -9.74 -7.15 12.47
CA ALA A 213 -9.24 -8.34 11.80
C ALA A 213 -7.98 -8.01 11.00
N ASN A 214 -7.05 -8.95 10.85
CA ASN A 214 -5.94 -8.82 9.90
C ASN A 214 -6.13 -9.73 8.67
N VAL A 215 -5.24 -9.63 7.69
CA VAL A 215 -5.27 -10.44 6.46
C VAL A 215 -5.12 -11.95 6.68
N LEU A 216 -4.64 -12.38 7.85
CA LEU A 216 -4.57 -13.80 8.25
C LEU A 216 -5.85 -14.29 8.95
N GLY A 217 -6.82 -13.40 9.17
CA GLY A 217 -8.08 -13.71 9.85
C GLY A 217 -8.02 -13.65 11.38
N GLU A 218 -6.90 -13.19 11.95
CA GLU A 218 -6.76 -12.99 13.39
C GLU A 218 -7.51 -11.74 13.83
N LEU A 219 -8.12 -11.79 15.01
CA LEU A 219 -8.80 -10.65 15.63
C LEU A 219 -7.91 -10.06 16.71
N ILE A 220 -7.62 -8.76 16.58
CA ILE A 220 -6.76 -7.99 17.48
C ILE A 220 -7.63 -6.92 18.13
N ASN A 221 -7.49 -6.78 19.44
CA ASN A 221 -8.24 -5.79 20.21
C ASN A 221 -7.36 -4.56 20.43
N GLU A 222 -7.59 -3.51 19.67
CA GLU A 222 -6.74 -2.32 19.66
C GLU A 222 -7.33 -1.21 20.54
N PRO A 223 -6.52 -0.46 21.31
CA PRO A 223 -7.01 0.70 22.03
C PRO A 223 -7.67 1.70 21.08
N ASN A 224 -8.89 2.13 21.41
CA ASN A 224 -9.65 3.11 20.64
C ASN A 224 -9.77 4.43 21.42
N PRO A 225 -8.95 5.44 21.10
CA PRO A 225 -8.94 6.70 21.83
C PRO A 225 -10.13 7.62 21.49
N GLY A 226 -10.84 7.39 20.39
CA GLY A 226 -11.94 8.27 20.01
C GLY A 226 -12.42 8.16 18.57
N LEU A 227 -13.48 8.92 18.30
CA LEU A 227 -14.17 9.01 17.02
C LEU A 227 -13.93 10.39 16.38
N ALA A 228 -13.50 10.40 15.12
CA ALA A 228 -13.43 11.60 14.30
C ALA A 228 -14.63 11.68 13.36
N GLU A 229 -15.55 12.62 13.60
CA GLU A 229 -16.77 12.83 12.83
C GLU A 229 -16.69 14.06 11.91
N PHE A 230 -17.17 13.93 10.68
CA PHE A 230 -17.20 15.02 9.72
C PHE A 230 -18.41 14.96 8.81
N GLU A 231 -18.71 16.05 8.12
CA GLU A 231 -19.80 16.12 7.15
C GLU A 231 -19.28 16.17 5.72
N ARG A 232 -19.92 15.42 4.82
CA ARG A 232 -19.68 15.47 3.38
C ARG A 232 -21.00 15.28 2.66
N ASP A 233 -21.30 16.14 1.69
CA ASP A 233 -22.53 16.09 0.88
C ASP A 233 -23.82 15.99 1.71
N GLY A 234 -23.87 16.71 2.84
CA GLY A 234 -25.02 16.73 3.75
C GLY A 234 -25.23 15.46 4.57
N ARG A 235 -24.25 14.55 4.62
CA ARG A 235 -24.24 13.34 5.45
C ARG A 235 -23.08 13.40 6.44
N THR A 236 -23.32 12.92 7.66
CA THR A 236 -22.28 12.73 8.67
C THR A 236 -21.60 11.38 8.48
N PHE A 237 -20.28 11.38 8.53
CA PHE A 237 -19.42 10.19 8.51
C PHE A 237 -18.51 10.22 9.74
N GLY A 238 -18.00 9.04 10.13
CA GLY A 238 -17.11 8.89 11.27
C GLY A 238 -16.02 7.88 10.99
N LEU A 239 -14.86 8.07 11.62
CA LEU A 239 -13.77 7.10 11.67
C LEU A 239 -13.34 6.89 13.13
N GLU A 240 -13.43 5.65 13.58
CA GLU A 240 -12.86 5.20 14.85
C GLU A 240 -11.34 5.10 14.71
N ALA A 241 -10.62 5.70 15.67
CA ALA A 241 -9.17 5.70 15.69
C ALA A 241 -8.62 4.45 16.39
N VAL A 242 -7.39 4.10 16.04
CA VAL A 242 -6.50 3.25 16.82
C VAL A 242 -5.41 4.12 17.41
N ASP A 243 -5.02 3.87 18.66
CA ASP A 243 -3.87 4.54 19.26
C ASP A 243 -2.56 4.06 18.61
N ALA A 244 -1.77 4.98 18.05
CA ALA A 244 -0.48 4.70 17.43
C ALA A 244 0.64 5.54 18.06
N GLY A 245 0.64 5.65 19.39
CA GLY A 245 1.67 6.35 20.15
C GLY A 245 1.47 7.87 20.09
N ASP A 246 2.21 8.57 19.25
CA ASP A 246 2.10 10.03 19.14
C ASP A 246 1.02 10.49 18.15
N GLN A 247 0.42 9.54 17.40
CA GLN A 247 -0.58 9.83 16.37
C GLN A 247 -1.84 8.97 16.55
N LEU A 248 -2.90 9.39 15.87
CA LEU A 248 -4.10 8.60 15.63
C LEU A 248 -3.92 7.83 14.33
N PHE A 249 -4.29 6.55 14.34
CA PHE A 249 -4.24 5.70 13.17
C PHE A 249 -5.64 5.28 12.74
N PHE A 250 -5.98 5.53 11.48
CA PHE A 250 -7.25 5.16 10.87
C PHE A 250 -7.02 4.15 9.76
N ILE A 251 -7.71 3.02 9.87
CA ILE A 251 -7.80 2.01 8.82
C ILE A 251 -9.20 2.12 8.24
N PHE A 252 -9.31 2.48 6.96
CA PHE A 252 -10.61 2.75 6.37
C PHE A 252 -10.76 2.13 4.98
N ALA A 253 -12.00 1.87 4.60
CA ALA A 253 -12.39 1.57 3.23
C ALA A 253 -13.48 2.54 2.80
N ASP A 254 -13.61 2.73 1.49
CA ASP A 254 -14.62 3.60 0.90
C ASP A 254 -15.09 3.02 -0.44
N ARG A 255 -15.99 3.71 -1.14
CA ARG A 255 -16.55 3.24 -2.42
C ARG A 255 -15.54 3.23 -3.59
N THR A 256 -14.31 3.70 -3.39
CA THR A 256 -13.20 3.54 -4.35
C THR A 256 -12.39 2.24 -4.12
N SER A 257 -12.53 1.60 -2.95
CA SER A 257 -11.77 0.41 -2.59
C SER A 257 -12.13 -0.77 -3.50
N GLY A 258 -11.09 -1.41 -4.07
CA GLY A 258 -11.22 -2.55 -5.00
C GLY A 258 -11.64 -2.14 -6.41
N ARG A 259 -11.64 -0.84 -6.71
CA ARG A 259 -11.98 -0.26 -8.01
C ARG A 259 -10.87 0.65 -8.51
N GLU A 260 -10.60 1.73 -7.77
CA GLU A 260 -9.52 2.67 -8.04
C GLU A 260 -8.41 2.57 -6.99
N THR A 261 -8.79 2.33 -5.73
CA THR A 261 -7.87 2.18 -4.59
C THR A 261 -7.78 0.73 -4.12
N TYR A 262 -6.76 0.43 -3.31
CA TYR A 262 -6.51 -0.94 -2.87
C TYR A 262 -7.72 -1.58 -2.17
N GLY A 263 -7.99 -2.84 -2.51
CA GLY A 263 -9.22 -3.54 -2.13
C GLY A 263 -9.43 -3.74 -0.63
N LEU A 264 -8.34 -3.86 0.13
CA LEU A 264 -8.39 -4.06 1.58
C LEU A 264 -8.29 -2.75 2.36
N GLY A 265 -8.54 -1.62 1.70
CA GLY A 265 -8.57 -0.31 2.33
C GLY A 265 -7.22 0.40 2.37
N ARG A 266 -7.21 1.55 3.03
CA ARG A 266 -6.09 2.48 3.12
C ARG A 266 -5.85 2.90 4.57
N PHE A 267 -4.64 3.37 4.81
CA PHE A 267 -4.18 3.89 6.08
C PHE A 267 -4.16 5.41 6.04
N LEU A 268 -4.56 6.04 7.13
CA LEU A 268 -4.46 7.47 7.36
C LEU A 268 -3.95 7.68 8.79
N TYR A 269 -2.91 8.50 8.93
CA TYR A 269 -2.44 8.95 10.24
C TYR A 269 -2.81 10.42 10.40
N ALA A 270 -3.18 10.81 11.61
CA ALA A 270 -3.42 12.20 11.99
C ALA A 270 -2.76 12.50 13.33
N ASP A 271 -2.41 13.76 13.56
CA ASP A 271 -1.92 14.17 14.87
C ASP A 271 -3.03 14.06 15.92
N LYS A 272 -2.64 13.71 17.15
CA LYS A 272 -3.56 13.74 18.28
C LYS A 272 -4.05 15.18 18.52
N PRO A 273 -5.31 15.36 18.93
CA PRO A 273 -5.81 16.68 19.28
C PRO A 273 -4.99 17.26 20.43
N ALA A 274 -4.69 18.56 20.38
CA ALA A 274 -4.08 19.24 21.50
C ALA A 274 -4.98 19.12 22.75
N PRO A 275 -4.42 19.17 23.98
CA PRO A 275 -5.24 19.11 25.20
C PRO A 275 -6.38 20.14 25.18
N GLY A 276 -7.63 19.67 25.28
CA GLY A 276 -8.84 20.50 25.25
C GLY A 276 -9.33 20.88 23.85
N ALA A 277 -8.66 20.46 22.78
CA ALA A 277 -9.16 20.61 21.41
C ALA A 277 -10.31 19.64 21.15
N THR A 278 -11.30 20.10 20.37
CA THR A 278 -12.49 19.33 20.00
C THR A 278 -12.47 18.89 18.54
N THR A 279 -11.34 19.05 17.86
CA THR A 279 -11.19 18.73 16.44
C THR A 279 -9.84 18.08 16.14
N VAL A 280 -9.81 17.30 15.07
CA VAL A 280 -8.60 16.71 14.45
C VAL A 280 -8.64 16.95 12.95
N ILE A 281 -7.48 17.00 12.31
CA ILE A 281 -7.40 17.15 10.85
C ILE A 281 -7.24 15.78 10.20
N LEU A 282 -8.21 15.42 9.35
CA LEU A 282 -8.15 14.25 8.49
C LEU A 282 -7.78 14.70 7.07
N ASP A 283 -6.53 14.49 6.66
CA ASP A 283 -6.10 14.80 5.30
C ASP A 283 -6.05 13.53 4.44
N PHE A 284 -7.11 13.27 3.69
CA PHE A 284 -7.18 12.09 2.84
C PHE A 284 -6.23 12.17 1.63
N ASN A 285 -5.62 13.32 1.33
CA ASN A 285 -4.63 13.44 0.26
C ASN A 285 -3.33 12.67 0.56
N ILE A 286 -3.10 12.35 1.83
CA ILE A 286 -1.97 11.54 2.32
C ILE A 286 -2.42 10.14 2.81
N ALA A 287 -3.66 9.74 2.53
CA ALA A 287 -4.10 8.36 2.73
C ALA A 287 -3.34 7.43 1.78
N TYR A 288 -2.88 6.30 2.31
CA TYR A 288 -1.88 5.47 1.62
C TYR A 288 -2.17 3.98 1.70
N ASN A 289 -1.61 3.22 0.76
CA ASN A 289 -1.81 1.78 0.71
C ASN A 289 -1.02 1.07 1.81
N PRO A 290 -1.63 0.10 2.50
CA PRO A 290 -0.91 -0.73 3.47
C PRO A 290 0.20 -1.54 2.79
N PRO A 291 1.23 -2.02 3.53
CA PRO A 291 2.28 -2.86 2.97
C PRO A 291 1.77 -4.09 2.19
N CYS A 292 0.63 -4.64 2.58
CA CYS A 292 -0.03 -5.78 1.92
C CYS A 292 -0.45 -5.49 0.48
N ALA A 293 -0.56 -4.22 0.09
CA ALA A 293 -0.80 -3.85 -1.31
C ALA A 293 0.40 -4.14 -2.21
N PHE A 294 1.59 -4.36 -1.64
CA PHE A 294 2.83 -4.55 -2.40
C PHE A 294 3.45 -5.93 -2.23
N THR A 295 3.10 -6.66 -1.19
CA THR A 295 3.74 -7.93 -0.84
C THR A 295 2.84 -8.76 0.07
N GLU A 296 2.80 -10.06 -0.18
CA GLU A 296 2.03 -11.03 0.62
C GLU A 296 2.70 -11.36 1.96
N PHE A 297 3.96 -10.99 2.16
CA PHE A 297 4.75 -11.32 3.36
C PHE A 297 4.52 -10.35 4.53
N THR A 298 3.31 -9.77 4.59
CA THR A 298 2.91 -8.78 5.59
C THR A 298 1.54 -9.11 6.20
N THR A 299 1.32 -8.66 7.42
CA THR A 299 0.11 -8.95 8.21
C THR A 299 -0.59 -7.63 8.54
N CYS A 300 -1.35 -7.09 7.59
CA CYS A 300 -1.99 -5.78 7.75
C CYS A 300 -3.37 -5.89 8.40
N PRO A 301 -3.75 -4.91 9.23
CA PRO A 301 -5.13 -4.77 9.69
C PRO A 301 -6.09 -4.44 8.54
N LEU A 302 -7.31 -4.92 8.67
CA LEU A 302 -8.43 -4.66 7.77
C LEU A 302 -9.32 -3.54 8.33
N PRO A 303 -9.95 -2.73 7.47
CA PRO A 303 -10.92 -1.72 7.89
C PRO A 303 -12.05 -2.35 8.71
N PRO A 304 -12.20 -1.94 9.99
CA PRO A 304 -13.31 -2.40 10.82
C PRO A 304 -14.63 -1.91 10.21
N PRO A 305 -15.77 -2.57 10.48
CA PRO A 305 -17.07 -2.20 9.92
C PRO A 305 -17.42 -0.71 10.09
N GLU A 306 -17.04 -0.13 11.22
CA GLU A 306 -17.26 1.27 11.60
C GLU A 306 -16.53 2.24 10.65
N ASN A 307 -15.39 1.84 10.08
CA ASN A 307 -14.56 2.67 9.20
C ASN A 307 -14.77 2.36 7.71
N ARG A 308 -15.91 1.77 7.34
CA ARG A 308 -16.30 1.53 5.94
C ARG A 308 -17.25 2.62 5.48
N LEU A 309 -16.66 3.64 4.86
CA LEU A 309 -17.34 4.86 4.45
C LEU A 309 -18.23 4.61 3.23
N ASP A 310 -19.52 4.89 3.35
CA ASP A 310 -20.48 4.80 2.25
C ASP A 310 -20.44 6.05 1.33
N MET A 311 -19.24 6.44 0.94
CA MET A 311 -18.93 7.53 0.02
C MET A 311 -17.66 7.22 -0.77
N ARG A 312 -17.35 7.99 -1.81
CA ARG A 312 -16.09 7.87 -2.56
C ARG A 312 -15.09 8.86 -1.99
N VAL A 313 -13.90 8.39 -1.60
CA VAL A 313 -12.80 9.24 -1.15
C VAL A 313 -11.77 9.34 -2.27
N GLU A 314 -11.92 10.37 -3.11
CA GLU A 314 -11.12 10.62 -4.33
C GLU A 314 -9.88 11.47 -4.02
N ALA A 315 -9.13 11.07 -3.00
CA ALA A 315 -7.85 11.66 -2.58
C ALA A 315 -6.91 10.56 -2.08
N GLY A 316 -5.59 10.77 -2.13
CA GLY A 316 -4.58 9.81 -1.66
C GLY A 316 -4.10 8.82 -2.72
N GLU A 317 -3.40 7.77 -2.29
CA GLU A 317 -2.85 6.74 -3.18
C GLU A 317 -3.96 5.96 -3.91
N LEU A 318 -3.72 5.67 -5.20
CA LEU A 318 -4.47 4.69 -5.99
C LEU A 318 -3.90 3.29 -5.77
N THR A 319 -4.56 2.27 -6.34
CA THR A 319 -4.04 0.90 -6.34
C THR A 319 -2.64 0.88 -6.97
N PRO A 320 -1.63 0.24 -6.36
CA PRO A 320 -0.31 0.14 -6.97
C PRO A 320 -0.35 -0.56 -8.33
N GLY A 321 0.32 0.02 -9.33
CA GLY A 321 0.54 -0.64 -10.62
C GLY A 321 1.73 -1.60 -10.54
N PHE A 322 1.53 -2.86 -10.92
CA PHE A 322 2.58 -3.87 -11.10
C PHE A 322 2.59 -4.41 -12.52
#